data_AF-A0A3M2MEE8-F1
#
_entry.id   AF-A0A3M2MEE8-F1
#
_cell.length_a   1.000
_cell.length_b   1.000
_cell.length_c   1.000
_cell.angle_alpha   90.00
_cell.angle_beta   90.00
_cell.angle_gamma   90.00
#
_symmetry.space_group_name_H-M   'P 1'
#
loop_
_entity.id
_entity.type
_entity.pdbx_description
1 polymer ?
#
loop_
_entity_poly.entity_id
_entity_poly.type
_entity_poly.pdbx_seq_one_letter_code
_entity_poly.pdbx_strand_id
1 'polypeptide(L)'
;METGKSSKAAPTNFGAIEAIVHQGKAVVSVEDSAIVEWAIKAIVERRTATLYLKPIVFQAIRKWYWTPERVESVGMKPILAEHTEKVKSDFDIEIDGNANTLDCPRCGYCYSTYEFIRQGIEEHGREVVRDTFSLKRVAILQIHPVQNLVCQNCRLHMLMAIGDGKSGGYYYDYWCGQGNAYACCQ
;
A
#
# COMPACT_ATOMS: atom_id res chain seq x y z
N MET A 1 11.14 36.93 14.48
CA MET A 1 11.56 36.36 13.18
C MET A 1 12.38 35.12 13.51
N GLU A 2 11.71 33.99 13.68
CA GLU A 2 12.38 32.73 14.05
C GLU A 2 13.01 32.12 12.81
N THR A 3 14.32 31.96 12.84
CA THR A 3 15.11 31.35 11.78
C THR A 3 14.78 29.86 11.73
N GLY A 4 14.20 29.43 10.61
CA GLY A 4 13.92 28.02 10.33
C GLY A 4 15.20 27.20 10.47
N LYS A 5 15.18 26.22 11.39
CA LYS A 5 16.23 25.22 11.51
C LYS A 5 16.31 24.46 10.19
N SER A 6 17.36 24.74 9.42
CA SER A 6 17.77 23.93 8.28
C SER A 6 17.97 22.50 8.77
N SER A 7 17.06 21.61 8.40
CA SER A 7 17.17 20.18 8.64
C SER A 7 18.41 19.68 7.91
N LYS A 8 19.51 19.45 8.63
CA LYS A 8 20.69 18.77 8.07
C LYS A 8 20.24 17.48 7.42
N ALA A 9 20.58 17.30 6.14
CA ALA A 9 20.36 16.04 5.45
C ALA A 9 21.03 14.93 6.24
N ALA A 10 20.27 13.87 6.57
CA ALA A 10 20.85 12.69 7.18
C ALA A 10 21.87 12.08 6.18
N PRO A 11 23.04 11.63 6.65
CA PRO A 11 24.02 11.00 5.77
C PRO A 11 23.42 9.73 5.14
N THR A 12 23.66 9.53 3.85
CA THR A 12 23.24 8.32 3.14
C THR A 12 23.87 7.09 3.78
N ASN A 13 23.04 6.12 4.20
CA ASN A 13 23.50 4.86 4.78
C ASN A 13 23.81 3.85 3.66
N PHE A 14 25.06 3.81 3.20
CA PHE A 14 25.48 2.92 2.12
C PHE A 14 25.41 1.43 2.48
N GLY A 15 25.61 1.04 3.75
CA GLY A 15 25.47 -0.36 4.16
C GLY A 15 24.04 -0.89 4.02
N ALA A 16 23.04 -0.05 4.30
CA ALA A 16 21.65 -0.40 4.05
C ALA A 16 21.35 -0.53 2.54
N ILE A 17 21.97 0.31 1.71
CA ILE A 17 21.85 0.21 0.25
C ILE A 17 22.47 -1.09 -0.26
N GLU A 18 23.69 -1.43 0.20
CA GLU A 18 24.37 -2.68 -0.16
C GLU A 18 23.52 -3.91 0.21
N ALA A 19 22.95 -3.93 1.41
CA ALA A 19 22.08 -5.02 1.85
C ALA A 19 20.86 -5.20 0.94
N ILE A 20 20.21 -4.10 0.54
CA ILE A 20 19.06 -4.11 -0.39
C ILE A 20 19.49 -4.63 -1.78
N VAL A 21 20.65 -4.18 -2.28
CA VAL A 21 21.17 -4.63 -3.58
C VAL A 21 21.54 -6.12 -3.57
N HIS A 22 22.13 -6.62 -2.49
CA HIS A 22 22.44 -8.05 -2.34
C HIS A 22 21.19 -8.95 -2.31
N GLN A 23 20.02 -8.40 -1.99
CA GLN A 23 18.73 -9.10 -2.09
C GLN A 23 18.16 -9.09 -3.52
N GLY A 24 18.93 -8.64 -4.51
CA GLY A 24 18.52 -8.55 -5.92
C GLY A 24 17.60 -7.37 -6.22
N LYS A 25 17.55 -6.36 -5.35
CA LYS A 25 16.77 -5.13 -5.56
C LYS A 25 17.64 -4.05 -6.20
N ALA A 26 17.00 -3.12 -6.90
CA ALA A 26 17.66 -1.92 -7.43
C ALA A 26 17.36 -0.71 -6.54
N VAL A 27 18.37 0.14 -6.31
CA VAL A 27 18.21 1.44 -5.66
C VAL A 27 18.48 2.51 -6.72
N VAL A 28 17.51 3.41 -6.93
CA VAL A 28 17.58 4.48 -7.93
C VAL A 28 17.46 5.82 -7.21
N SER A 29 18.41 6.72 -7.47
CA SER A 29 18.40 8.09 -6.95
C SER A 29 18.30 9.07 -8.11
N VAL A 30 17.13 9.68 -8.27
CA VAL A 30 16.81 10.66 -9.32
C VAL A 30 15.90 11.73 -8.75
N GLU A 31 15.63 12.78 -9.53
CA GLU A 31 14.70 13.84 -9.14
C GLU A 31 13.28 13.33 -8.93
N ASP A 32 12.56 13.98 -8.02
CA ASP A 32 11.20 13.60 -7.63
C ASP A 32 10.24 13.52 -8.85
N SER A 33 10.38 14.41 -9.84
CA SER A 33 9.59 14.42 -11.09
C SER A 33 9.82 13.16 -11.94
N ALA A 34 11.07 12.74 -12.10
CA ALA A 34 11.43 11.54 -12.86
C ALA A 34 10.86 10.28 -12.21
N ILE A 35 10.79 10.22 -10.86
CA ILE A 35 10.16 9.11 -10.14
C ILE A 35 8.65 9.08 -10.42
N VAL A 36 7.97 10.24 -10.41
CA VAL A 36 6.54 10.33 -10.72
C VAL A 36 6.26 9.86 -12.15
N GLU A 37 7.00 10.37 -13.13
CA GLU A 37 6.85 9.98 -14.54
C GLU A 37 7.07 8.47 -14.74
N TRP A 38 8.10 7.92 -14.10
CA TRP A 38 8.38 6.49 -14.15
C TRP A 38 7.24 5.67 -13.54
N ALA A 39 6.72 6.07 -12.38
CA ALA A 39 5.63 5.37 -11.71
C ALA A 39 4.35 5.38 -12.55
N ILE A 40 3.99 6.54 -13.11
CA ILE A 40 2.85 6.69 -14.03
C ILE A 40 3.02 5.77 -15.24
N LYS A 41 4.19 5.78 -15.87
CA LYS A 41 4.49 4.91 -17.01
C LYS A 41 4.38 3.43 -16.63
N ALA A 42 4.91 3.02 -15.49
CA ALA A 42 4.81 1.64 -14.99
C ALA A 42 3.35 1.22 -14.75
N ILE A 43 2.51 2.11 -14.21
CA ILE A 43 1.07 1.89 -14.04
C ILE A 43 0.40 1.71 -15.40
N VAL A 44 0.61 2.61 -16.36
CA VAL A 44 -0.02 2.57 -17.69
C VAL A 44 0.40 1.32 -18.47
N GLU A 45 1.68 0.95 -18.40
CA GLU A 45 2.24 -0.20 -19.10
C GLU A 45 2.00 -1.54 -18.38
N ARG A 46 1.23 -1.54 -17.28
CA ARG A 46 0.91 -2.75 -16.50
C ARG A 46 2.14 -3.50 -15.98
N ARG A 47 3.19 -2.76 -15.59
CA ARG A 47 4.38 -3.33 -14.96
C ARG A 47 4.15 -3.49 -13.47
N THR A 48 4.61 -4.60 -12.89
CA THR A 48 4.61 -4.77 -11.43
C THR A 48 5.83 -4.12 -10.80
N ALA A 49 5.63 -3.32 -9.76
CA ALA A 49 6.71 -2.71 -8.98
C ALA A 49 6.27 -2.41 -7.54
N THR A 50 7.23 -2.30 -6.63
CA THR A 50 7.02 -1.73 -5.29
C THR A 50 7.99 -0.58 -5.11
N LEU A 51 7.47 0.59 -4.79
CA LEU A 51 8.24 1.81 -4.60
C LEU A 51 8.21 2.25 -3.14
N TYR A 52 9.37 2.65 -2.64
CA TYR A 52 9.53 3.30 -1.34
C TYR A 52 9.82 4.78 -1.59
N LEU A 53 8.85 5.63 -1.28
CA LEU A 53 8.77 6.99 -1.76
C LEU A 53 8.80 8.00 -0.61
N LYS A 54 9.31 9.20 -0.91
CA LYS A 54 9.01 10.37 -0.07
C LYS A 54 7.50 10.63 -0.10
N PRO A 55 6.88 11.09 1.00
CA PRO A 55 5.45 11.36 1.05
C PRO A 55 4.98 12.33 -0.05
N ILE A 56 5.78 13.33 -0.42
CA ILE A 56 5.41 14.30 -1.46
C ILE A 56 5.32 13.67 -2.86
N VAL A 57 6.24 12.76 -3.21
CA VAL A 57 6.25 12.02 -4.48
C VAL A 57 5.06 11.09 -4.54
N PHE A 58 4.80 10.37 -3.44
CA PHE A 58 3.63 9.52 -3.31
C PHE A 58 2.32 10.29 -3.49
N GLN A 59 2.17 11.46 -2.84
CA GLN A 59 0.95 12.27 -2.97
C GLN A 59 0.73 12.74 -4.42
N ALA A 60 1.79 13.06 -5.16
CA ALA A 60 1.68 13.42 -6.58
C ALA A 60 1.14 12.26 -7.42
N ILE A 61 1.67 11.05 -7.23
CA ILE A 61 1.21 9.84 -7.94
C ILE A 61 -0.23 9.49 -7.52
N ARG A 62 -0.51 9.50 -6.22
CA ARG A 62 -1.82 9.23 -5.64
C ARG A 62 -2.89 10.15 -6.20
N LYS A 63 -2.64 11.46 -6.23
CA LYS A 63 -3.58 12.46 -6.75
C LYS A 63 -3.87 12.26 -8.25
N TRP A 64 -2.87 11.84 -9.02
CA TRP A 64 -3.05 11.52 -10.44
C TRP A 64 -3.85 10.23 -10.63
N TYR A 65 -3.57 9.21 -9.83
CA TYR A 65 -4.17 7.88 -10.01
C TYR A 65 -5.58 7.76 -9.41
N TRP A 66 -5.73 8.08 -8.11
CA TRP A 66 -6.95 7.93 -7.35
C TRP A 66 -7.87 9.14 -7.49
N THR A 67 -8.49 9.27 -8.67
CA THR A 67 -9.57 10.24 -8.87
C THR A 67 -10.86 9.76 -8.17
N PRO A 68 -11.80 10.67 -7.82
CA PRO A 68 -13.08 10.28 -7.23
C PRO A 68 -13.81 9.20 -8.02
N GLU A 69 -13.82 9.32 -9.35
CA GLU A 69 -14.46 8.36 -10.26
C GLU A 69 -13.78 6.99 -10.18
N ARG A 70 -12.44 6.97 -10.07
CA ARG A 70 -11.71 5.69 -9.92
C ARG A 70 -12.01 5.05 -8.58
N VAL A 71 -11.95 5.82 -7.49
CA VAL A 71 -12.28 5.35 -6.12
C VAL A 71 -13.68 4.75 -6.08
N GLU A 72 -14.66 5.42 -6.68
CA GLU A 72 -16.04 4.92 -6.79
C GLU A 72 -16.13 3.66 -7.65
N SER A 73 -15.46 3.63 -8.80
CA SER A 73 -15.51 2.50 -9.74
C SER A 73 -15.02 1.17 -9.15
N VAL A 74 -14.06 1.23 -8.23
CA VAL A 74 -13.50 0.04 -7.53
C VAL A 74 -14.16 -0.22 -6.17
N GLY A 75 -15.16 0.58 -5.81
CA GLY A 75 -15.92 0.44 -4.56
C GLY A 75 -15.11 0.74 -3.30
N MET A 76 -14.05 1.54 -3.41
CA MET A 76 -13.29 1.97 -2.24
C MET A 76 -14.10 2.97 -1.41
N LYS A 77 -14.10 2.76 -0.09
CA LYS A 77 -14.78 3.63 0.88
C LYS A 77 -13.83 3.94 2.03
N PRO A 78 -14.06 5.03 2.79
CA PRO A 78 -13.35 5.27 4.03
C PRO A 78 -13.45 4.08 4.98
N ILE A 79 -12.33 3.72 5.61
CA ILE A 79 -12.29 2.67 6.62
C ILE A 79 -13.01 3.18 7.87
N LEU A 80 -13.96 2.41 8.38
CA LEU A 80 -14.71 2.78 9.58
C LEU A 80 -13.81 2.82 10.81
N ALA A 81 -14.06 3.75 11.72
CA ALA A 81 -13.26 3.91 12.95
C ALA A 81 -13.22 2.63 13.80
N GLU A 82 -14.32 1.89 13.87
CA GLU A 82 -14.38 0.60 14.56
C GLU A 82 -13.40 -0.44 13.98
N HIS A 83 -13.18 -0.40 12.66
CA HIS A 83 -12.23 -1.31 12.00
C HIS A 83 -10.78 -0.87 12.23
N THR A 84 -10.49 0.43 12.22
CA THR A 84 -9.14 0.94 12.51
C THR A 84 -8.77 0.67 13.96
N GLU A 85 -9.70 0.84 14.90
CA GLU A 85 -9.53 0.49 16.32
C GLU A 85 -9.26 -1.00 16.52
N LYS A 86 -10.02 -1.86 15.83
CA LYS A 86 -9.82 -3.32 15.89
C LYS A 86 -8.45 -3.73 15.33
N VAL A 87 -8.04 -3.17 14.20
CA VAL A 87 -6.69 -3.42 13.62
C VAL A 87 -5.60 -2.98 14.59
N LYS A 88 -5.76 -1.82 15.22
CA LYS A 88 -4.81 -1.32 16.22
C LYS A 88 -4.75 -2.23 17.44
N SER A 89 -5.90 -2.65 17.97
CA SER A 89 -5.99 -3.56 19.12
C SER A 89 -5.34 -4.92 18.84
N ASP A 90 -5.69 -5.55 17.71
CA ASP A 90 -5.29 -6.94 17.44
C ASP A 90 -3.86 -7.04 16.91
N PHE A 91 -3.42 -6.04 16.13
CA PHE A 91 -2.18 -6.09 15.37
C PHE A 91 -1.14 -5.04 15.75
N ASP A 92 -1.47 -4.06 16.60
CA ASP A 92 -0.59 -2.91 16.93
C ASP A 92 -0.19 -2.12 15.67
N ILE A 93 -1.16 -1.93 14.76
CA ILE A 93 -1.00 -1.21 13.49
C ILE A 93 -1.95 -0.03 13.46
N GLU A 94 -1.41 1.17 13.30
CA GLU A 94 -2.21 2.39 13.08
C GLU A 94 -2.47 2.58 11.59
N ILE A 95 -3.74 2.61 11.22
CA ILE A 95 -4.16 2.75 9.83
C ILE A 95 -5.39 3.64 9.72
N ASP A 96 -5.44 4.39 8.64
CA ASP A 96 -6.58 5.15 8.15
C ASP A 96 -6.57 5.05 6.62
N GLY A 97 -7.63 5.50 5.98
CA GLY A 97 -7.68 5.64 4.53
C GLY A 97 -8.90 5.04 3.88
N ASN A 98 -8.72 4.63 2.63
CA ASN A 98 -9.79 4.03 1.84
C ASN A 98 -9.43 2.61 1.44
N ALA A 99 -10.41 1.71 1.45
CA ALA A 99 -10.30 0.39 0.86
C ALA A 99 -11.67 -0.11 0.40
N ASN A 100 -11.68 -1.08 -0.52
CA ASN A 100 -12.90 -1.82 -0.83
C ASN A 100 -13.01 -3.07 0.07
N THR A 101 -14.10 -3.81 -0.09
CA THR A 101 -14.32 -5.12 0.56
C THR A 101 -14.73 -6.13 -0.49
N LEU A 102 -14.41 -7.40 -0.26
CA LEU A 102 -14.73 -8.48 -1.19
C LEU A 102 -15.40 -9.62 -0.45
N ASP A 103 -16.58 -10.04 -0.89
CA ASP A 103 -17.26 -11.18 -0.29
C ASP A 103 -16.78 -12.48 -0.93
N CYS A 104 -16.45 -13.47 -0.10
CA CYS A 104 -16.06 -14.78 -0.59
C CYS A 104 -17.22 -15.42 -1.36
N PRO A 105 -17.06 -15.78 -2.64
CA PRO A 105 -18.15 -16.31 -3.45
C PRO A 105 -18.65 -17.69 -2.97
N ARG A 106 -17.86 -18.39 -2.16
CA ARG A 106 -18.23 -19.71 -1.61
C ARG A 106 -18.98 -19.64 -0.29
N CYS A 107 -18.62 -18.72 0.60
CA CYS A 107 -19.15 -18.72 1.98
C CYS A 107 -19.67 -17.36 2.46
N GLY A 108 -19.63 -16.32 1.62
CA GLY A 108 -20.08 -14.97 1.96
C GLY A 108 -19.23 -14.24 3.00
N TYR A 109 -18.14 -14.85 3.50
CA TYR A 109 -17.25 -14.19 4.45
C TYR A 109 -16.55 -13.00 3.78
N CYS A 110 -16.66 -11.83 4.39
CA CYS A 110 -16.10 -10.58 3.89
C CYS A 110 -14.58 -10.53 4.09
N TYR A 111 -13.87 -10.13 3.05
CA TYR A 111 -12.45 -9.81 3.05
C TYR A 111 -12.30 -8.28 3.05
N SER A 112 -11.85 -7.75 4.18
CA SER A 112 -11.67 -6.32 4.43
C SER A 112 -10.21 -5.99 4.75
N THR A 113 -9.94 -4.75 5.17
CA THR A 113 -8.63 -4.32 5.71
C THR A 113 -8.13 -5.25 6.83
N TYR A 114 -9.03 -5.74 7.68
CA TYR A 114 -8.66 -6.65 8.76
C TYR A 114 -8.13 -7.98 8.21
N GLU A 115 -8.84 -8.60 7.27
CA GLU A 115 -8.42 -9.83 6.61
C GLU A 115 -7.13 -9.65 5.80
N PHE A 116 -6.98 -8.51 5.14
CA PHE A 116 -5.76 -8.16 4.41
C PHE A 116 -4.54 -8.14 5.32
N ILE A 117 -4.63 -7.45 6.46
CA ILE A 117 -3.53 -7.37 7.44
C ILE A 117 -3.28 -8.74 8.08
N ARG A 118 -4.34 -9.45 8.49
CA ARG A 118 -4.21 -10.79 9.07
C ARG A 118 -3.52 -11.75 8.11
N GLN A 119 -3.91 -11.75 6.83
CA GLN A 119 -3.27 -12.59 5.83
C GLN A 119 -1.79 -12.22 5.67
N GLY A 120 -1.46 -10.93 5.58
CA GLY A 120 -0.06 -10.49 5.53
C GLY A 120 0.75 -10.98 6.73
N ILE A 121 0.17 -10.98 7.93
CA ILE A 121 0.82 -11.49 9.15
C ILE A 121 1.05 -13.00 9.06
N GLU A 122 0.06 -13.76 8.56
CA GLU A 122 0.20 -15.21 8.33
C GLU A 122 1.30 -15.53 7.31
N GLU A 123 1.45 -14.72 6.26
CA GLU A 123 2.37 -14.98 5.14
C GLU A 123 3.79 -14.46 5.36
N HIS A 124 3.95 -13.32 6.04
CA HIS A 124 5.22 -12.61 6.15
C HIS A 124 5.72 -12.48 7.59
N GLY A 125 4.92 -12.88 8.57
CA GLY A 125 5.21 -12.71 9.98
C GLY A 125 4.79 -11.34 10.51
N ARG A 126 4.39 -11.32 11.78
CA ARG A 126 3.82 -10.14 12.45
C ARG A 126 4.76 -8.93 12.45
N GLU A 127 6.04 -9.15 12.72
CA GLU A 127 7.04 -8.08 12.82
C GLU A 127 7.22 -7.37 11.47
N VAL A 128 7.39 -8.12 10.39
CA VAL A 128 7.58 -7.56 9.03
C VAL A 128 6.39 -6.69 8.63
N VAL A 129 5.16 -7.14 8.88
CA VAL A 129 3.96 -6.37 8.56
C VAL A 129 3.88 -5.12 9.42
N ARG A 130 4.09 -5.24 10.74
CA ARG A 130 4.07 -4.07 11.63
C ARG A 130 5.11 -3.05 11.21
N ASP A 131 6.34 -3.46 10.91
CA ASP A 131 7.43 -2.59 10.48
C ASP A 131 7.10 -1.87 9.17
N THR A 132 6.42 -2.56 8.24
CA THR A 132 5.94 -1.99 6.98
C THR A 132 4.98 -0.81 7.23
N PHE A 133 4.02 -0.97 8.14
CA PHE A 133 3.08 0.10 8.51
C PHE A 133 3.70 1.16 9.45
N SER A 134 4.83 0.84 10.11
CA SER A 134 5.51 1.67 11.10
C SER A 134 6.77 2.37 10.59
N LEU A 135 7.06 2.31 9.28
CA LEU A 135 8.08 3.16 8.65
C LEU A 135 7.83 4.63 9.04
N LYS A 136 8.77 5.56 8.87
CA LYS A 136 8.49 6.96 9.19
C LYS A 136 8.86 7.82 8.02
N ARG A 137 7.90 8.65 7.56
CA ARG A 137 8.09 9.54 6.41
C ARG A 137 8.49 8.78 5.15
N VAL A 138 7.97 7.56 5.01
CA VAL A 138 8.10 6.73 3.81
C VAL A 138 6.71 6.28 3.42
N ALA A 139 6.40 6.41 2.13
CA ALA A 139 5.20 5.87 1.54
C ALA A 139 5.57 4.67 0.67
N ILE A 140 4.82 3.58 0.80
CA ILE A 140 4.98 2.40 -0.04
C ILE A 140 3.87 2.41 -1.09
N LEU A 141 4.26 2.33 -2.35
CA LEU A 141 3.33 2.21 -3.47
C LEU A 141 3.54 0.87 -4.17
N GLN A 142 2.51 0.03 -4.17
CA GLN A 142 2.49 -1.20 -4.97
C GLN A 142 1.82 -0.94 -6.32
N ILE A 143 2.58 -1.06 -7.40
CA ILE A 143 2.09 -0.96 -8.77
C ILE A 143 1.82 -2.38 -9.28
N HIS A 144 0.59 -2.61 -9.77
CA HIS A 144 0.08 -3.91 -10.23
C HIS A 144 0.50 -5.07 -9.32
N PRO A 145 0.23 -5.00 -8.00
CA PRO A 145 0.61 -6.07 -7.09
C PRO A 145 -0.09 -7.37 -7.48
N VAL A 146 0.66 -8.47 -7.45
CA VAL A 146 0.07 -9.81 -7.52
C VAL A 146 -0.61 -10.09 -6.20
N GLN A 147 -1.95 -10.10 -6.20
CA GLN A 147 -2.75 -10.33 -5.02
C GLN A 147 -3.24 -11.77 -5.00
N ASN A 148 -2.80 -12.54 -4.01
CA ASN A 148 -3.30 -13.88 -3.76
C ASN A 148 -4.30 -13.83 -2.60
N LEU A 149 -5.52 -13.35 -2.86
CA LEU A 149 -6.51 -13.15 -1.80
C LEU A 149 -7.05 -14.50 -1.33
N VAL A 150 -6.91 -14.80 -0.04
CA VAL A 150 -7.39 -16.06 0.55
C VAL A 150 -8.53 -15.76 1.52
N CYS A 151 -9.69 -16.37 1.28
CA CYS A 151 -10.79 -16.30 2.23
C CYS A 151 -10.38 -16.96 3.55
N GLN A 152 -10.41 -16.20 4.64
CA GLN A 152 -9.93 -16.67 5.93
C GLN A 152 -10.87 -17.66 6.63
N ASN A 153 -12.09 -17.85 6.12
CA ASN A 153 -13.05 -18.82 6.64
C ASN A 153 -12.94 -20.18 5.92
N CYS A 154 -13.05 -20.20 4.58
CA CYS A 154 -13.09 -21.45 3.81
C CYS A 154 -11.81 -21.73 3.01
N ARG A 155 -10.78 -20.88 3.15
CA ARG A 155 -9.46 -20.97 2.48
C ARG A 155 -9.52 -21.02 0.95
N LEU A 156 -10.63 -20.54 0.37
CA LEU A 156 -10.73 -20.35 -1.07
C LEU A 156 -9.78 -19.24 -1.50
N HIS A 157 -8.90 -19.54 -2.45
CA HIS A 157 -8.20 -18.52 -3.22
C HIS A 157 -9.22 -17.79 -4.09
N MET A 158 -9.48 -16.53 -3.77
CA MET A 158 -10.38 -15.66 -4.51
C MET A 158 -9.64 -15.18 -5.76
N LEU A 159 -9.45 -16.12 -6.69
CA LEU A 159 -8.90 -15.84 -8.02
C LEU A 159 -9.87 -14.89 -8.73
N MET A 160 -9.33 -13.77 -9.20
CA MET A 160 -10.09 -12.76 -9.90
C MET A 160 -10.56 -13.32 -11.25
N ALA A 161 -11.78 -13.87 -11.30
CA ALA A 161 -12.45 -14.02 -12.58
C ALA A 161 -12.74 -12.59 -13.07
N ILE A 162 -12.09 -12.19 -14.16
CA ILE A 162 -12.43 -10.99 -14.92
C ILE A 162 -13.77 -11.28 -15.62
N GLY A 163 -14.85 -11.29 -14.86
CA GLY A 163 -16.22 -11.47 -15.32
C GLY A 163 -17.03 -10.24 -14.93
N ASP A 164 -17.74 -9.67 -15.88
CA ASP A 164 -18.74 -8.60 -15.72
C ASP A 164 -18.22 -7.16 -15.54
N GLY A 165 -16.99 -6.88 -15.97
CA GLY A 165 -16.49 -5.50 -16.13
C GLY A 165 -16.23 -4.73 -14.83
N LYS A 166 -16.26 -5.40 -13.67
CA LYS A 166 -15.79 -4.86 -12.38
C LYS A 166 -14.48 -5.53 -12.00
N SER A 167 -13.45 -4.73 -11.75
CA SER A 167 -12.11 -5.18 -11.38
C SER A 167 -12.16 -5.93 -10.05
N GLY A 168 -11.99 -7.26 -10.08
CA GLY A 168 -12.15 -8.15 -8.91
C GLY A 168 -11.01 -8.13 -7.89
N GLY A 169 -10.33 -7.00 -7.69
CA GLY A 169 -9.15 -6.87 -6.84
C GLY A 169 -9.44 -6.21 -5.48
N TYR A 170 -8.52 -6.40 -4.54
CA TYR A 170 -8.54 -5.68 -3.27
C TYR A 170 -7.78 -4.37 -3.44
N TYR A 171 -8.48 -3.24 -3.41
CA TYR A 171 -7.90 -1.92 -3.58
C TYR A 171 -7.79 -1.20 -2.26
N TYR A 172 -6.65 -0.57 -2.04
CA TYR A 172 -6.35 0.13 -0.80
C TYR A 172 -5.48 1.37 -1.05
N ASP A 173 -5.75 2.40 -0.26
CA ASP A 173 -5.02 3.65 -0.15
C ASP A 173 -4.97 4.01 1.32
N TYR A 174 -3.99 3.46 2.03
CA TYR A 174 -3.84 3.65 3.47
C TYR A 174 -2.87 4.77 3.78
N TRP A 175 -3.11 5.44 4.89
CA TRP A 175 -2.20 6.40 5.48
C TRP A 175 -2.28 6.37 7.01
N CYS A 176 -1.33 7.01 7.68
CA CYS A 176 -1.42 7.26 9.11
C CYS A 176 -0.87 8.64 9.48
N GLY A 177 -1.18 9.11 10.69
CA GLY A 177 -0.78 10.44 11.18
C GLY A 177 0.74 10.67 11.27
N GLN A 178 1.55 9.62 11.15
CA GLN A 178 3.02 9.71 11.17
C GLN A 178 3.63 10.02 9.78
N GLY A 179 2.78 10.24 8.78
CA GLY A 179 3.21 10.56 7.41
C GLY A 179 3.62 9.34 6.59
N ASN A 180 3.15 8.16 6.98
CA ASN A 180 3.31 6.93 6.20
C ASN A 180 2.09 6.75 5.31
N ALA A 181 2.31 6.06 4.21
CA ALA A 181 1.23 5.59 3.36
C ALA A 181 1.57 4.21 2.79
N TYR A 182 0.52 3.43 2.50
CA TYR A 182 0.62 2.13 1.87
C TYR A 182 -0.55 2.00 0.90
N ALA A 183 -0.29 2.05 -0.40
CA ALA A 183 -1.36 2.05 -1.41
C ALA A 183 -1.02 1.16 -2.60
N CYS A 184 -2.06 0.73 -3.32
CA CYS A 184 -1.91 0.05 -4.61
C CYS A 184 -2.38 0.91 -5.78
N CYS A 185 -1.83 0.65 -6.97
CA CYS A 185 -2.31 1.15 -8.26
C CYS A 185 -2.32 0.00 -9.28
N GLN A 186 -3.46 -0.27 -9.92
CA GLN A 186 -3.63 -1.26 -11.01
C GLN A 186 -4.23 -0.66 -12.30
#